data_AF-A0AAV2BXV2-F1
#
_entry.id   AF-A0AAV2BXV2-F1
#
_cell.length_a   1.000
_cell.length_b   1.000
_cell.length_c   1.000
_cell.angle_alpha   90.00
_cell.angle_beta   90.00
_cell.angle_gamma   90.00
#
_symmetry.space_group_name_H-M   'P 1'
#
loop_
_entity.id
_entity.type
_entity.pdbx_description
1 polymer ?
#
loop_
_entity_poly.entity_id
_entity_poly.type
_entity_poly.pdbx_seq_one_letter_code
_entity_poly.pdbx_strand_id
1 'polypeptide(L)'
;MEVESVLVTGANRGIGLEFVRQLAKLPKPPKYIFATYRDRNKIESLKQLRDACKETSIMLIKMDVTNAAQIENARYLIEDLVRDKGLNLLINNAGVYIRQSFPDTTEENMLLHFTTNTVAPVMVLKAMFPLLQQAASYTVGMNVCVSKAAVLNISSFGGSFQYKPNNFGREKLLGFSSQISKFNGKL
;
A
#
# COMPACT_ATOMS: atom_id res chain seq x y z
N MET A 1 1.26 -1.95 18.72
CA MET A 1 0.09 -1.72 17.86
C MET A 1 -0.47 -3.10 17.57
N GLU A 2 -1.69 -3.38 18.03
CA GLU A 2 -2.39 -4.60 17.63
C GLU A 2 -3.04 -4.27 16.27
N VAL A 3 -2.42 -4.74 15.19
CA VAL A 3 -2.88 -4.49 13.83
C VAL A 3 -3.85 -5.59 13.48
N GLU A 4 -5.16 -5.29 13.36
CA GLU A 4 -6.16 -6.30 12.98
C GLU A 4 -6.34 -6.39 11.45
N SER A 5 -6.21 -5.28 10.74
CA SER A 5 -6.47 -5.21 9.30
C SER A 5 -5.38 -4.44 8.54
N VAL A 6 -4.88 -5.02 7.45
CA VAL A 6 -3.84 -4.42 6.60
C VAL A 6 -4.26 -4.46 5.13
N LEU A 7 -4.11 -3.33 4.43
CA LEU A 7 -4.22 -3.25 2.97
C LEU A 7 -2.82 -3.09 2.37
N VAL A 8 -2.44 -3.99 1.48
CA VAL A 8 -1.17 -3.92 0.72
C VAL A 8 -1.48 -3.77 -0.76
N THR A 9 -1.08 -2.64 -1.36
CA THR A 9 -1.27 -2.43 -2.80
C THR A 9 -0.15 -3.08 -3.61
N GLY A 10 -0.47 -3.70 -4.74
CA GLY A 10 0.54 -4.33 -5.62
C GLY A 10 1.24 -5.53 -4.97
N ALA A 11 0.50 -6.39 -4.30
CA ALA A 11 0.97 -7.49 -3.48
C ALA A 11 1.26 -8.80 -4.24
N ASN A 12 1.08 -8.81 -5.57
CA ASN A 12 1.16 -10.05 -6.33
C ASN A 12 2.60 -10.55 -6.60
N ARG A 13 3.62 -9.71 -6.34
CA ARG A 13 5.04 -10.05 -6.51
C ARG A 13 5.94 -9.16 -5.66
N GLY A 14 7.23 -9.48 -5.62
CA GLY A 14 8.27 -8.63 -5.05
C GLY A 14 8.02 -8.25 -3.59
N ILE A 15 8.28 -6.99 -3.26
CA ILE A 15 8.15 -6.47 -1.89
C ILE A 15 6.72 -6.58 -1.37
N GLY A 16 5.71 -6.30 -2.20
CA GLY A 16 4.30 -6.42 -1.79
C GLY A 16 3.92 -7.85 -1.40
N LEU A 17 4.37 -8.85 -2.15
CA LEU A 17 4.16 -10.27 -1.80
C LEU A 17 4.88 -10.64 -0.51
N GLU A 18 6.10 -10.12 -0.32
CA GLU A 18 6.87 -10.36 0.90
C GLU A 18 6.21 -9.71 2.12
N PHE A 19 5.63 -8.51 1.99
CA PHE A 19 4.86 -7.90 3.06
C PHE A 19 3.72 -8.81 3.51
N VAL A 20 2.92 -9.33 2.57
CA VAL A 20 1.82 -10.25 2.92
C VAL A 20 2.37 -11.49 3.64
N ARG A 21 3.50 -12.04 3.17
CA ARG A 21 4.11 -13.24 3.78
C ARG A 21 4.62 -12.98 5.18
N GLN A 22 5.30 -11.87 5.41
CA GLN A 22 5.86 -11.52 6.71
C GLN A 22 4.76 -11.15 7.71
N LEU A 23 3.75 -10.38 7.27
CA LEU A 23 2.59 -10.03 8.10
C LEU A 23 1.86 -11.29 8.58
N ALA A 24 1.63 -12.26 7.68
CA ALA A 24 0.97 -13.53 8.01
C ALA A 24 1.81 -14.44 8.92
N LYS A 25 3.11 -14.17 9.10
CA LYS A 25 4.04 -14.94 9.94
C LYS A 25 4.39 -14.25 11.26
N LEU A 26 3.82 -13.07 11.54
CA LEU A 26 4.06 -12.40 12.80
C LEU A 26 3.57 -13.27 13.97
N PRO A 27 4.19 -13.19 15.16
CA PRO A 27 3.70 -13.90 16.34
C PRO A 27 2.25 -13.57 16.71
N LYS A 28 1.77 -12.39 16.31
CA LYS A 28 0.38 -11.96 16.37
C LYS A 28 0.02 -11.41 14.98
N PRO A 29 -0.40 -12.26 14.04
CA PRO A 29 -0.68 -11.82 12.69
C PRO A 29 -2.01 -11.06 12.64
N PRO A 30 -2.20 -10.14 11.67
CA PRO A 30 -3.46 -9.44 11.52
C PRO A 30 -4.57 -10.44 11.18
N LYS A 31 -5.81 -10.11 11.58
CA LYS A 31 -7.00 -10.90 11.23
C LYS A 31 -7.25 -10.88 9.72
N TYR A 32 -7.08 -9.71 9.09
CA TYR A 32 -7.30 -9.51 7.67
C TYR A 32 -6.07 -8.92 6.98
N ILE A 33 -5.67 -9.52 5.85
CA ILE A 33 -4.76 -8.90 4.89
C ILE A 33 -5.48 -8.77 3.56
N PHE A 34 -5.75 -7.54 3.15
CA PHE A 34 -6.27 -7.21 1.83
C PHE A 34 -5.07 -7.02 0.89
N ALA A 35 -4.82 -8.02 0.06
CA ALA A 35 -3.70 -8.03 -0.87
C ALA A 35 -4.20 -7.70 -2.28
N THR A 36 -3.83 -6.52 -2.80
CA THR A 36 -4.30 -6.09 -4.12
C THR A 36 -3.39 -6.52 -5.25
N TYR A 37 -3.97 -6.74 -6.42
CA TYR A 37 -3.24 -7.08 -7.63
C TYR A 37 -3.92 -6.46 -8.86
N ARG A 38 -3.13 -6.12 -9.88
CA ARG A 38 -3.65 -5.60 -11.14
C ARG A 38 -3.91 -6.69 -12.18
N ASP A 39 -2.92 -7.56 -12.36
CA ASP A 39 -2.91 -8.61 -13.38
C ASP A 39 -3.20 -9.99 -12.77
N ARG A 40 -4.27 -10.63 -13.24
CA ARG A 40 -4.67 -11.98 -12.81
C ARG A 40 -3.65 -13.05 -13.19
N ASN A 41 -2.88 -12.84 -14.24
CA ASN A 41 -1.90 -13.83 -14.72
C ASN A 41 -0.67 -13.94 -13.79
N LYS A 42 -0.49 -12.98 -12.88
CA LYS A 42 0.67 -12.91 -11.98
C LYS A 42 0.29 -13.03 -10.51
N ILE A 43 -0.81 -13.72 -10.20
CA ILE A 43 -1.36 -13.85 -8.84
C ILE A 43 -0.99 -15.16 -8.14
N GLU A 44 -0.38 -16.11 -8.85
CA GLU A 44 -0.27 -17.50 -8.38
C GLU A 44 0.45 -17.63 -7.03
N SER A 45 1.60 -16.97 -6.86
CA SER A 45 2.32 -16.97 -5.58
C SER A 45 1.52 -16.36 -4.43
N LEU A 46 0.64 -15.40 -4.73
CA LEU A 46 -0.23 -14.78 -3.72
C LEU A 46 -1.42 -15.68 -3.36
N LYS A 47 -1.96 -16.44 -4.32
CA LYS A 47 -2.96 -17.49 -4.04
C LYS A 47 -2.39 -18.60 -3.17
N GLN A 48 -1.21 -19.11 -3.52
CA GLN A 48 -0.53 -20.13 -2.72
C GLN A 48 -0.29 -19.66 -1.29
N LEU A 49 0.09 -18.39 -1.11
CA LEU A 49 0.26 -17.80 0.21
C LEU A 49 -1.05 -17.72 1.01
N ARG A 50 -2.15 -17.32 0.36
CA ARG A 50 -3.50 -17.36 0.97
C ARG A 50 -3.87 -18.77 1.40
N ASP A 51 -3.73 -19.74 0.50
CA ASP A 51 -4.19 -21.11 0.72
C ASP A 51 -3.39 -21.83 1.81
N ALA A 52 -2.12 -21.45 1.99
CA ALA A 52 -1.28 -21.94 3.08
C ALA A 52 -1.54 -21.26 4.43
N CYS A 53 -2.19 -20.10 4.47
CA CYS A 53 -2.39 -19.33 5.69
C CYS A 53 -3.73 -19.67 6.36
N LYS A 54 -3.66 -20.11 7.63
CA LYS A 54 -4.85 -20.50 8.42
C LYS A 54 -5.26 -19.45 9.45
N GLU A 55 -4.31 -18.68 9.96
CA GLU A 55 -4.51 -17.75 11.08
C GLU A 55 -4.99 -16.37 10.61
N THR A 56 -4.66 -16.01 9.37
CA THR A 56 -5.03 -14.73 8.75
C THR A 56 -5.89 -14.97 7.52
N SER A 57 -6.98 -14.21 7.42
CA SER A 57 -7.78 -14.19 6.19
C SER A 57 -7.11 -13.27 5.16
N ILE A 58 -6.45 -13.87 4.17
CA ILE A 58 -5.81 -13.16 3.06
C ILE A 58 -6.80 -13.00 1.91
N MET A 59 -7.29 -11.78 1.72
CA MET A 59 -8.29 -11.44 0.70
C MET A 59 -7.60 -10.87 -0.54
N LEU A 60 -7.84 -11.50 -1.70
CA LEU A 60 -7.22 -11.11 -2.96
C LEU A 60 -8.15 -10.15 -3.72
N ILE A 61 -7.77 -8.88 -3.82
CA ILE A 61 -8.61 -7.84 -4.46
C ILE A 61 -7.99 -7.41 -5.79
N LYS A 62 -8.73 -7.55 -6.89
CA LYS A 62 -8.30 -6.96 -8.17
C LYS A 62 -8.48 -5.46 -8.10
N MET A 63 -7.38 -4.71 -8.14
CA MET A 63 -7.40 -3.24 -8.07
C MET A 63 -6.20 -2.66 -8.81
N ASP A 64 -6.48 -1.89 -9.85
CA ASP A 64 -5.54 -0.93 -10.42
C ASP A 64 -5.59 0.38 -9.62
N VAL A 65 -4.46 0.80 -9.07
CA VAL A 65 -4.35 1.99 -8.22
C VAL A 65 -4.52 3.30 -9.00
N THR A 66 -4.55 3.24 -10.33
CA THR A 66 -4.85 4.40 -11.20
C THR A 66 -6.33 4.46 -11.60
N ASN A 67 -7.14 3.46 -11.24
CA ASN A 67 -8.56 3.39 -11.60
C ASN A 67 -9.44 3.70 -10.37
N ALA A 68 -10.03 4.89 -10.35
CA ALA A 68 -10.84 5.37 -9.22
C ALA A 68 -12.02 4.43 -8.86
N ALA A 69 -12.70 3.85 -9.86
CA ALA A 69 -13.81 2.94 -9.61
C ALA A 69 -13.35 1.63 -8.95
N GLN A 70 -12.17 1.13 -9.31
CA GLN A 70 -11.61 -0.07 -8.67
C GLN A 70 -11.13 0.20 -7.25
N ILE A 71 -10.57 1.38 -6.98
CA ILE A 71 -10.22 1.81 -5.62
C ILE A 71 -11.47 1.88 -4.75
N GLU A 72 -12.55 2.46 -5.26
CA GLU A 72 -13.80 2.61 -4.52
C GLU A 72 -14.47 1.26 -4.27
N ASN A 73 -14.49 0.37 -5.26
CA ASN A 73 -14.97 -1.01 -5.06
C ASN A 73 -14.15 -1.75 -3.99
N ALA A 74 -12.83 -1.59 -3.98
CA ALA A 74 -11.99 -2.15 -2.94
C ALA A 74 -12.32 -1.56 -1.56
N ARG A 75 -12.60 -0.26 -1.48
CA ARG A 75 -12.99 0.42 -0.23
C ARG A 75 -14.26 -0.21 0.36
N TYR A 76 -15.31 -0.39 -0.46
CA TYR A 76 -16.56 -1.03 -0.01
C TYR A 76 -16.35 -2.47 0.46
N LEU A 77 -15.57 -3.27 -0.26
CA LEU A 77 -15.25 -4.65 0.14
C LEU A 77 -14.50 -4.71 1.48
N ILE A 78 -13.56 -3.79 1.69
CA ILE A 78 -12.81 -3.71 2.94
C ILE A 78 -13.73 -3.24 4.07
N GLU A 79 -14.54 -2.21 3.84
CA GLU A 79 -15.49 -1.64 4.79
C GLU A 79 -16.47 -2.71 5.33
N ASP A 80 -17.05 -3.53 4.47
CA ASP A 80 -17.97 -4.61 4.87
C ASP A 80 -17.32 -5.63 5.83
N LEU A 81 -16.03 -5.92 5.63
CA LEU A 81 -15.28 -6.91 6.38
C LEU A 81 -14.72 -6.38 7.70
N VAL A 82 -14.29 -5.12 7.73
CA VAL A 82 -13.70 -4.49 8.94
C VAL A 82 -14.76 -3.82 9.81
N ARG A 83 -15.87 -3.36 9.22
CA ARG A 83 -16.97 -2.66 9.90
C ARG A 83 -16.44 -1.54 10.80
N ASP A 84 -16.98 -1.44 12.01
CA ASP A 84 -16.64 -0.41 13.00
C ASP A 84 -15.18 -0.46 13.47
N LYS A 85 -14.45 -1.55 13.22
CA LYS A 85 -13.02 -1.64 13.58
C LYS A 85 -12.12 -0.88 12.62
N GLY A 86 -12.56 -0.60 11.40
CA GLY A 86 -11.80 0.14 10.40
C GLY A 86 -10.53 -0.56 9.88
N LEU A 87 -9.75 0.19 9.11
CA LEU A 87 -8.48 -0.24 8.52
C LEU A 87 -7.30 0.22 9.39
N ASN A 88 -6.44 -0.68 9.89
CA ASN A 88 -5.32 -0.28 10.75
C ASN A 88 -4.06 0.14 9.96
N LEU A 89 -3.79 -0.49 8.82
CA LEU A 89 -2.56 -0.21 8.08
C LEU A 89 -2.80 -0.19 6.58
N LEU A 90 -2.47 0.93 5.94
CA LEU A 90 -2.37 1.04 4.49
C LEU A 90 -0.89 1.02 4.09
N ILE A 91 -0.50 0.02 3.30
CA ILE A 91 0.82 -0.07 2.66
C ILE A 91 0.65 0.24 1.17
N ASN A 92 0.98 1.48 0.79
CA ASN A 92 1.07 1.90 -0.59
C ASN A 92 2.37 1.37 -1.19
N ASN A 93 2.31 0.21 -1.85
CA ASN A 93 3.45 -0.46 -2.46
C ASN A 93 3.34 -0.60 -3.99
N ALA A 94 2.14 -0.49 -4.56
CA ALA A 94 1.98 -0.51 -6.02
C ALA A 94 2.85 0.57 -6.67
N GLY A 95 3.66 0.15 -7.64
CA GLY A 95 4.59 1.05 -8.31
C GLY A 95 5.05 0.49 -9.65
N VAL A 96 5.46 1.40 -10.53
CA VAL A 96 6.04 1.10 -11.84
C VAL A 96 7.43 1.70 -11.96
N TYR A 97 8.34 0.96 -12.56
CA TYR A 97 9.69 1.39 -12.88
C TYR A 97 10.02 0.91 -14.30
N ILE A 98 10.14 1.86 -15.24
CA ILE A 98 10.55 1.62 -16.61
C ILE A 98 11.96 2.18 -16.67
N ARG A 99 12.93 1.28 -16.85
CA ARG A 99 14.33 1.69 -16.93
C ARG A 99 14.59 2.26 -18.32
N GLN A 100 14.91 3.54 -18.38
CA GLN A 100 15.25 4.23 -19.62
C GLN A 100 16.49 5.10 -19.43
N SER A 101 17.22 5.34 -20.52
CA SER A 101 18.24 6.38 -20.56
C SER A 101 17.57 7.76 -20.68
N PHE A 102 18.28 8.84 -20.38
CA PHE A 102 17.72 10.19 -20.49
C PHE A 102 17.21 10.51 -21.91
N PRO A 103 17.95 10.22 -23.00
CA PRO A 103 17.44 10.41 -24.37
C PRO A 103 16.21 9.57 -24.73
N ASP A 104 16.05 8.39 -24.12
CA ASP A 104 14.93 7.48 -24.42
C ASP A 104 13.69 7.78 -23.58
N THR A 105 13.75 8.76 -22.68
CA THR A 105 12.65 9.08 -21.77
C THR A 105 11.52 9.72 -22.55
N THR A 106 10.32 9.16 -22.42
CA THR A 106 9.11 9.69 -23.08
C THR A 106 8.21 10.36 -22.06
N GLU A 107 7.41 11.32 -22.52
CA GLU A 107 6.36 11.93 -21.71
C GLU A 107 5.39 10.88 -21.16
N GLU A 108 5.00 9.90 -21.99
CA GLU A 108 4.12 8.81 -21.60
C GLU A 108 4.67 8.03 -20.40
N ASN A 109 5.96 7.66 -20.43
CA ASN A 109 6.58 6.92 -19.33
C ASN A 109 6.72 7.78 -18.08
N MET A 110 7.04 9.07 -18.23
CA MET A 110 7.07 10.02 -17.12
C MET A 110 5.70 10.20 -16.45
N LEU A 111 4.65 10.36 -17.25
CA LEU A 111 3.27 10.43 -16.76
C LEU A 111 2.86 9.13 -16.08
N LEU A 112 3.18 7.97 -16.66
CA LEU A 112 2.90 6.68 -16.03
C LEU A 112 3.58 6.55 -14.65
N HIS A 113 4.84 6.98 -14.53
CA HIS A 113 5.55 7.04 -13.25
C HIS A 113 4.86 7.97 -12.26
N PHE A 114 4.56 9.19 -12.67
CA PHE A 114 3.93 10.19 -11.81
C PHE A 114 2.53 9.74 -11.35
N THR A 115 1.71 9.26 -12.27
CA THR A 115 0.35 8.78 -11.98
C THR A 115 0.38 7.59 -11.02
N THR A 116 1.24 6.59 -11.26
CA THR A 116 1.24 5.36 -10.45
C THR A 116 1.99 5.50 -9.13
N ASN A 117 3.13 6.19 -9.12
CA ASN A 117 4.00 6.24 -7.94
C ASN A 117 3.72 7.45 -7.04
N THR A 118 3.07 8.50 -7.56
CA THR A 118 2.85 9.75 -6.82
C THR A 118 1.37 10.03 -6.61
N VAL A 119 0.58 10.06 -7.68
CA VAL A 119 -0.87 10.40 -7.59
C VAL A 119 -1.66 9.26 -6.95
N ALA A 120 -1.44 8.02 -7.39
CA ALA A 120 -2.21 6.88 -6.94
C ALA A 120 -2.13 6.61 -5.42
N PRO A 121 -0.96 6.68 -4.73
CA PRO A 121 -0.90 6.58 -3.27
C PRO A 121 -1.81 7.57 -2.53
N VAL A 122 -1.92 8.81 -3.05
CA VAL A 122 -2.79 9.84 -2.49
C VAL A 122 -4.26 9.50 -2.74
N MET A 123 -4.61 9.02 -3.93
CA MET A 123 -5.99 8.64 -4.26
C MET A 123 -6.46 7.43 -3.46
N VAL A 124 -5.60 6.42 -3.29
CA VAL A 124 -5.88 5.26 -2.44
C VAL A 124 -6.04 5.71 -0.99
N LEU A 125 -5.13 6.55 -0.48
CA LEU A 125 -5.27 7.10 0.87
C LEU A 125 -6.57 7.86 1.04
N LYS A 126 -6.94 8.75 0.11
CA LYS A 126 -8.19 9.52 0.15
C LYS A 126 -9.41 8.61 0.26
N ALA A 127 -9.47 7.52 -0.52
CA ALA A 127 -10.57 6.56 -0.46
C ALA A 127 -10.57 5.80 0.88
N MET A 128 -9.41 5.34 1.35
CA MET A 128 -9.33 4.53 2.58
C MET A 128 -9.35 5.37 3.87
N PHE A 129 -9.28 6.69 3.76
CA PHE A 129 -9.18 7.62 4.88
C PHE A 129 -10.29 7.45 5.92
N PRO A 130 -11.59 7.32 5.56
CA PRO A 130 -12.64 7.10 6.56
C PRO A 130 -12.43 5.82 7.37
N LEU A 131 -11.95 4.74 6.74
CA LEU A 131 -11.67 3.47 7.42
C LEU A 131 -10.46 3.57 8.36
N LEU A 132 -9.43 4.32 7.96
CA LEU A 132 -8.26 4.61 8.79
C LEU A 132 -8.64 5.46 10.01
N GLN A 133 -9.50 6.47 9.82
CA GLN A 133 -10.04 7.28 10.91
C GLN A 133 -10.88 6.46 11.87
N GLN A 134 -11.72 5.57 11.35
CA GLN A 134 -12.53 4.64 12.14
C GLN A 134 -11.64 3.80 13.05
N ALA A 135 -10.57 3.18 12.51
CA ALA A 135 -9.63 2.40 13.30
C ALA A 135 -8.85 3.23 14.33
N ALA A 136 -8.45 4.45 13.98
CA ALA A 136 -7.77 5.36 14.90
C ALA A 136 -8.67 5.77 16.08
N SER A 137 -9.97 5.90 15.82
CA SER A 137 -10.98 6.35 16.78
C SER A 137 -11.59 5.19 17.58
N TYR A 138 -11.49 3.95 17.09
CA TYR A 138 -12.04 2.74 17.71
C TYR A 138 -11.45 2.52 19.10
N THR A 139 -12.13 3.04 20.11
CA THR A 139 -11.70 3.03 21.50
C THR A 139 -12.89 2.68 22.38
N VAL A 140 -12.73 1.65 23.19
CA VAL A 140 -13.50 1.48 24.43
C VAL A 140 -12.99 2.58 25.38
N GLY A 141 -13.51 3.81 25.25
CA GLY A 141 -13.12 4.98 26.05
C GLY A 141 -12.47 6.15 25.27
N MET A 142 -13.31 7.06 24.77
CA MET A 142 -13.13 8.51 24.51
C MET A 142 -11.80 9.16 24.05
N ASN A 143 -10.79 8.48 23.48
CA ASN A 143 -9.67 9.18 22.83
C ASN A 143 -9.17 8.49 21.54
N VAL A 144 -9.04 9.26 20.44
CA VAL A 144 -8.39 8.82 19.20
C VAL A 144 -6.92 8.52 19.48
N CYS A 145 -6.45 7.31 19.16
CA CYS A 145 -5.08 6.90 19.48
C CYS A 145 -4.25 6.69 18.22
N VAL A 146 -3.18 7.49 18.10
CA VAL A 146 -2.19 7.47 17.00
C VAL A 146 -1.46 6.12 16.85
N SER A 147 -1.64 5.22 17.82
CA SER A 147 -1.07 3.88 17.84
C SER A 147 -1.92 2.82 17.13
N LYS A 148 -3.04 3.18 16.49
CA LYS A 148 -4.02 2.22 15.91
C LYS A 148 -4.20 2.28 14.39
N ALA A 149 -3.82 3.38 13.75
CA ALA A 149 -3.84 3.49 12.29
C ALA A 149 -2.56 4.14 11.74
N ALA A 150 -2.02 3.58 10.66
CA ALA A 150 -0.82 4.10 10.00
C ALA A 150 -0.88 3.93 8.48
N VAL A 151 -0.14 4.79 7.78
CA VAL A 151 0.08 4.70 6.34
C VAL A 151 1.57 4.55 6.10
N LEU A 152 1.94 3.55 5.32
CA LEU A 152 3.29 3.28 4.87
C LEU A 152 3.36 3.46 3.35
N ASN A 153 4.08 4.46 2.90
CA ASN A 153 4.38 4.66 1.49
C ASN A 153 5.72 4.01 1.17
N ILE A 154 5.71 3.06 0.24
CA ILE A 154 6.91 2.47 -0.34
C ILE A 154 7.15 3.17 -1.67
N SER A 155 8.28 3.87 -1.76
CA SER A 155 8.70 4.54 -2.98
C SER A 155 10.05 4.00 -3.43
N SER A 156 10.33 4.05 -4.73
CA SER A 156 11.70 3.95 -5.23
C SER A 156 12.34 5.33 -5.22
N PHE A 157 13.65 5.41 -5.00
CA PHE A 157 14.47 6.63 -5.00
C PHE A 157 14.20 7.54 -6.23
N GLY A 158 13.89 6.96 -7.38
CA GLY A 158 13.54 7.70 -8.60
C GLY A 158 12.16 8.40 -8.60
N GLY A 159 11.32 8.18 -7.59
CA GLY A 159 10.02 8.85 -7.41
C GLY A 159 10.01 9.89 -6.28
N SER A 160 11.07 9.96 -5.47
CA SER A 160 11.24 11.00 -4.44
C SER A 160 12.00 12.18 -5.03
N PHE A 161 11.39 13.37 -5.07
CA PHE A 161 12.12 14.61 -5.32
C PHE A 161 13.06 14.86 -4.14
N GLN A 162 14.33 14.48 -4.29
CA GLN A 162 15.38 14.87 -3.37
C GLN A 162 16.34 15.78 -4.11
N TYR A 163 16.52 17.00 -3.60
CA TYR A 163 17.57 17.89 -4.07
C TYR A 163 18.92 17.25 -3.76
N LYS A 164 19.67 16.86 -4.80
CA LYS A 164 21.05 16.38 -4.69
C LYS A 164 21.99 17.43 -5.30
N PRO A 165 22.92 18.02 -4.52
CA PRO A 165 23.76 19.08 -5.05
C PRO A 165 24.80 18.64 -6.10
N ASN A 166 25.14 17.34 -6.27
CA ASN A 166 26.44 17.00 -6.90
C ASN A 166 26.57 15.71 -7.75
N ASN A 167 25.51 15.13 -8.35
CA ASN A 167 25.65 13.88 -9.13
C ASN A 167 25.21 14.01 -10.62
N PHE A 168 25.92 14.83 -11.39
CA PHE A 168 25.83 14.77 -12.86
C PHE A 168 26.65 13.57 -13.39
N GLY A 169 25.99 12.59 -13.99
CA GLY A 169 26.63 11.66 -14.93
C GLY A 169 26.94 10.23 -14.47
N ARG A 170 26.70 9.84 -13.21
CA ARG A 170 26.85 8.43 -12.78
C ARG A 170 25.87 8.07 -11.66
N GLU A 171 24.66 7.59 -11.98
CA GLU A 171 23.88 6.86 -10.99
C GLU A 171 23.27 5.57 -11.54
N LYS A 172 23.61 4.46 -10.88
CA LYS A 172 22.74 3.29 -10.75
C LYS A 172 21.68 3.66 -9.72
N LEU A 173 20.45 3.90 -10.17
CA LEU A 173 19.28 4.11 -9.32
C LEU A 173 18.90 2.78 -8.65
N LEU A 174 19.50 2.51 -7.49
CA LEU A 174 19.07 1.46 -6.56
C LEU A 174 18.72 2.11 -5.23
N GLY A 175 17.48 1.92 -4.77
CA GLY A 175 17.05 2.24 -3.41
C GLY A 175 15.54 2.41 -3.33
N PHE A 176 14.89 1.69 -2.43
CA PHE A 176 13.53 1.99 -1.98
C PHE A 176 13.62 2.92 -0.77
N SER A 177 12.77 3.94 -0.67
CA SER A 177 12.59 4.73 0.55
C SER A 177 11.15 4.54 1.06
N SER A 178 11.02 4.33 2.37
CA SER A 178 9.75 4.12 3.04
C SER A 178 9.43 5.31 3.95
N GLN A 179 8.24 5.89 3.80
CA GLN A 179 7.74 6.92 4.73
C GLN A 179 6.56 6.37 5.51
N ILE A 180 6.64 6.42 6.85
CA ILE A 180 5.54 6.05 7.75
C ILE A 180 4.91 7.33 8.28
N SER A 181 3.60 7.49 8.05
CA SER A 181 2.79 8.55 8.64
C SER A 181 1.81 7.93 9.64
N LYS A 182 1.77 8.47 10.87
CA LYS A 182 0.82 8.07 11.91
C LYS A 182 -0.24 9.15 12.10
N PHE A 183 -1.49 8.77 12.38
CA PHE A 183 -2.61 9.69 12.50
C PHE A 183 -2.65 10.42 13.85
N ASN A 184 -2.42 11.74 13.88
CA ASN A 184 -2.36 12.56 15.11
C ASN A 184 -3.71 13.19 15.55
N GLY A 185 -4.85 12.78 15.00
CA GLY A 185 -6.17 13.18 15.52
C GLY A 185 -6.57 14.66 15.38
N LYS A 186 -5.79 15.49 14.68
CA LYS A 186 -6.18 16.86 14.29
C LYS A 186 -5.81 17.11 12.83
N LEU A 187 -6.78 17.64 12.06
CA LEU A 187 -6.54 18.39 10.83
C LEU A 187 -6.08 19.79 11.21
#